data_AF-A0A8W8MW40-F1
#
_entry.id   AF-A0A8W8MW40-F1
#
_cell.length_a   1.000
_cell.length_b   1.000
_cell.length_c   1.000
_cell.angle_alpha   90.00
_cell.angle_beta   90.00
_cell.angle_gamma   90.00
#
_symmetry.space_group_name_H-M   'P 1'
#
loop_
_entity.id
_entity.type
_entity.pdbx_description
1 polymer ?
#
loop_
_entity_poly.entity_id
_entity_poly.type
_entity_poly.pdbx_seq_one_letter_code
_entity_poly.pdbx_strand_id
1 'polypeptide(L)'
;MGKKTGFFYFREIFGIILSVATLGTAAPIIVNVYIDNPKIFNDLETSCSLKGTFALFCLAFVVEVFLCLLKGSCFALAIICRGRCKINCYHVIVLLHFTSCTFLSVGILIYAVKLNANVWYWNMATVSSLLAMLNSFVTCIFQREYRGLRKEASNTN
;
A
#
# COMPACT_ATOMS: atom_id res chain seq x y z
N MET A 1 -13.30 -16.38 23.15
CA MET A 1 -13.35 -15.44 22.00
C MET A 1 -12.17 -14.46 21.88
N GLY A 2 -11.24 -14.35 22.85
CA GLY A 2 -10.27 -13.24 22.91
C GLY A 2 -9.17 -13.16 21.83
N LYS A 3 -8.42 -14.25 21.58
CA LYS A 3 -7.20 -14.17 20.74
C LYS A 3 -7.45 -13.85 19.26
N LYS A 4 -8.47 -14.45 18.65
CA LYS A 4 -8.80 -14.29 17.21
C LYS A 4 -9.32 -12.89 16.86
N THR A 5 -9.92 -12.20 17.83
CA THR A 5 -10.47 -10.85 17.63
C THR A 5 -9.41 -9.79 17.86
N GLY A 6 -8.57 -9.93 18.89
CA GLY A 6 -7.42 -9.05 19.10
C GLY A 6 -6.43 -9.07 17.91
N PHE A 7 -6.17 -10.26 17.36
CA PHE A 7 -5.31 -10.42 16.19
C PHE A 7 -5.85 -9.71 14.93
N PHE A 8 -7.18 -9.72 14.74
CA PHE A 8 -7.82 -9.00 13.64
C PHE A 8 -7.65 -7.48 13.79
N TYR A 9 -7.95 -6.92 14.97
CA TYR A 9 -7.83 -5.47 15.20
C TYR A 9 -6.40 -4.98 15.06
N PHE A 10 -5.43 -5.72 15.60
CA PHE A 10 -4.02 -5.38 15.43
C PHE A 10 -3.63 -5.29 13.96
N ARG A 11 -4.05 -6.27 13.15
CA ARG A 11 -3.75 -6.31 11.72
C ARG A 11 -4.38 -5.15 10.95
N GLU A 12 -5.63 -4.80 11.24
CA GLU A 12 -6.29 -3.66 10.57
C GLU A 12 -5.58 -2.35 10.92
N ILE A 13 -5.33 -2.09 12.20
CA ILE A 13 -4.66 -0.86 12.67
C ILE A 13 -3.27 -0.74 12.07
N PHE A 14 -2.46 -1.80 12.17
CA PHE A 14 -1.11 -1.81 11.62
C PHE A 14 -1.12 -1.62 10.10
N GLY A 15 -2.06 -2.26 9.41
CA GLY A 15 -2.24 -2.13 7.98
C GLY A 15 -2.65 -0.71 7.53
N ILE A 16 -3.46 -0.01 8.34
CA ILE A 16 -3.83 1.40 8.11
C ILE A 16 -2.61 2.31 8.31
N ILE A 17 -1.87 2.14 9.40
CA ILE A 17 -0.67 2.94 9.70
C ILE A 17 0.33 2.84 8.54
N LEU A 18 0.61 1.63 8.05
CA LEU A 18 1.52 1.44 6.93
C LEU A 18 1.00 2.07 5.63
N SER A 19 -0.29 1.98 5.33
CA SER A 19 -0.86 2.65 4.14
C SER A 19 -0.78 4.17 4.26
N VAL A 20 -1.07 4.75 5.43
CA VAL A 20 -0.93 6.20 5.67
C VAL A 20 0.53 6.65 5.53
N ALA A 21 1.48 5.90 6.08
CA ALA A 21 2.90 6.19 5.92
C ALA A 21 3.36 6.08 4.45
N THR A 22 2.83 5.10 3.71
CA THR A 22 3.08 4.94 2.27
C THR A 22 2.55 6.15 1.50
N LEU A 23 1.34 6.63 1.81
CA LEU A 23 0.76 7.83 1.22
C LEU A 23 1.57 9.09 1.55
N GLY A 24 1.98 9.25 2.81
CA GLY A 24 2.77 10.40 3.27
C GLY A 24 4.15 10.49 2.61
N THR A 25 4.71 9.36 2.19
CA THR A 25 5.99 9.31 1.46
C THR A 25 5.79 9.35 -0.06
N ALA A 26 4.66 8.87 -0.58
CA ALA A 26 4.31 8.92 -2.00
C ALA A 26 3.89 10.32 -2.48
N ALA A 27 3.10 11.04 -1.69
CA ALA A 27 2.55 12.34 -2.07
C ALA A 27 3.62 13.40 -2.43
N PRO A 28 4.71 13.57 -1.64
CA PRO A 28 5.77 14.52 -1.99
C PRO A 28 6.40 14.22 -3.35
N ILE A 29 6.54 12.95 -3.75
CA ILE A 29 7.12 12.59 -5.05
C ILE A 29 6.22 13.09 -6.18
N ILE A 30 4.92 12.82 -6.09
CA ILE A 30 3.93 13.23 -7.10
C ILE A 30 3.91 14.76 -7.22
N VAL A 31 3.84 15.46 -6.08
CA VAL A 31 3.81 16.94 -6.06
C VAL A 31 5.07 17.52 -6.70
N ASN A 32 6.26 17.02 -6.35
CA ASN A 32 7.50 17.55 -6.89
C ASN A 32 7.67 17.26 -8.39
N VAL A 33 7.37 16.03 -8.85
CA VAL A 33 7.42 15.70 -10.28
C VAL A 33 6.47 16.60 -11.08
N TYR A 34 5.30 16.93 -10.52
CA TYR A 34 4.35 17.86 -11.12
C TYR A 34 4.86 19.31 -11.12
N ILE A 35 5.48 19.78 -10.04
CA ILE A 35 6.06 21.13 -9.97
C ILE A 35 7.20 21.28 -11.00
N ASP A 36 8.07 20.28 -11.10
CA ASP A 36 9.18 20.29 -12.06
C ASP A 36 8.70 20.17 -13.51
N ASN A 37 7.53 19.55 -13.73
CA ASN A 37 6.96 19.30 -15.04
C ASN A 37 5.43 19.57 -15.07
N PRO A 38 4.99 20.85 -14.99
CA PRO A 38 3.57 21.19 -14.80
C PRO A 38 2.68 20.84 -15.99
N LYS A 39 3.27 20.54 -17.15
CA LYS A 39 2.57 20.11 -18.37
C LYS A 39 2.98 18.69 -18.81
N ILE A 40 3.37 17.83 -17.86
CA ILE A 40 3.98 16.51 -18.13
C ILE A 40 3.23 15.70 -19.19
N PHE A 41 1.90 15.75 -19.23
CA PHE A 41 1.11 14.98 -20.20
C PHE A 41 0.97 15.68 -21.56
N ASN A 42 0.88 17.01 -21.58
CA ASN A 42 0.58 17.80 -22.77
C ASN A 42 1.83 18.26 -23.53
N ASP A 43 2.98 18.26 -22.87
CA ASP A 43 4.23 18.64 -23.49
C ASP A 43 4.77 17.50 -24.37
N LEU A 44 4.99 17.79 -25.65
CA LEU A 44 5.51 16.85 -26.64
C LEU A 44 7.01 16.59 -26.43
N GLU A 45 7.73 17.50 -25.80
CA GLU A 45 9.17 17.37 -25.52
C GLU A 45 9.43 16.49 -24.29
N THR A 46 8.44 16.37 -23.39
CA THR A 46 8.51 15.47 -22.24
C THR A 46 8.57 14.01 -22.69
N SER A 47 9.63 13.30 -22.32
CA SER A 47 9.83 11.89 -22.69
C SER A 47 8.66 10.98 -22.25
N CYS A 48 8.25 10.03 -23.10
CA CYS A 48 7.21 9.05 -22.76
C CYS A 48 7.52 8.27 -21.46
N SER A 49 8.80 8.02 -21.19
CA SER A 49 9.26 7.40 -19.94
C SER A 49 8.87 8.22 -18.71
N LEU A 50 9.03 9.55 -18.76
CA LEU A 50 8.70 10.41 -17.63
C LEU A 50 7.18 10.51 -17.41
N LYS A 51 6.40 10.56 -18.49
CA LYS A 51 4.93 10.48 -18.42
C LYS A 51 4.47 9.16 -17.79
N GLY A 52 5.09 8.05 -18.19
CA GLY A 52 4.83 6.72 -17.64
C GLY A 52 5.18 6.64 -16.14
N THR A 53 6.34 7.15 -15.74
CA THR A 53 6.74 7.23 -14.32
C THR A 53 5.72 7.97 -13.47
N PHE A 54 5.28 9.15 -13.92
CA PHE A 54 4.31 9.94 -13.17
C PHE A 54 2.96 9.22 -13.05
N ALA A 55 2.49 8.60 -14.13
CA ALA A 55 1.27 7.78 -14.11
C ALA A 55 1.38 6.61 -13.12
N LEU A 56 2.52 5.92 -13.06
CA LEU A 56 2.76 4.85 -12.09
C LEU A 56 2.69 5.35 -10.64
N PHE A 57 3.28 6.51 -10.35
CA PHE A 57 3.20 7.10 -9.01
C PHE A 57 1.76 7.48 -8.63
N CYS A 58 1.00 8.10 -9.55
CA CYS A 58 -0.41 8.40 -9.32
C CYS A 58 -1.24 7.15 -9.11
N LEU A 59 -1.04 6.09 -9.89
CA LEU A 59 -1.75 4.82 -9.74
C LEU A 59 -1.44 4.16 -8.39
N ALA A 60 -0.17 4.13 -7.98
CA ALA A 60 0.22 3.61 -6.67
C ALA A 60 -0.48 4.37 -5.53
N PHE A 61 -0.52 5.71 -5.62
CA PHE A 61 -1.20 6.55 -4.64
C PHE A 61 -2.70 6.24 -4.56
N VAL A 62 -3.38 6.14 -5.70
CA VAL A 62 -4.81 5.77 -5.75
C VAL A 62 -5.06 4.40 -5.11
N VAL A 63 -4.21 3.42 -5.41
CA VAL A 63 -4.29 2.07 -4.82
C VAL A 63 -4.15 2.13 -3.29
N GLU A 64 -3.18 2.88 -2.76
CA GLU A 64 -3.00 3.01 -1.31
C GLU A 64 -4.14 3.76 -0.62
N VAL A 65 -4.71 4.80 -1.25
CA VAL A 65 -5.90 5.49 -0.73
C VAL A 65 -7.06 4.51 -0.63
N PHE A 66 -7.32 3.74 -1.70
CA PHE A 66 -8.37 2.73 -1.70
C PHE A 66 -8.15 1.68 -0.61
N LEU A 67 -6.92 1.19 -0.44
CA LEU A 67 -6.57 0.22 0.60
C LEU A 67 -6.74 0.78 2.02
N CYS A 68 -6.39 2.04 2.24
CA CYS A 68 -6.57 2.71 3.51
C CYS A 68 -8.06 2.82 3.87
N LEU A 69 -8.89 3.25 2.91
CA LEU A 69 -10.35 3.35 3.09
C LEU A 69 -10.99 1.99 3.31
N LEU A 70 -10.56 0.97 2.56
CA LEU A 70 -11.06 -0.40 2.71
C LEU A 70 -10.73 -0.97 4.10
N LYS A 71 -9.48 -0.85 4.56
CA LYS A 71 -9.10 -1.31 5.91
C LYS A 71 -9.81 -0.53 7.00
N GLY A 72 -9.93 0.79 6.85
CA GLY A 72 -10.65 1.65 7.79
C GLY A 72 -12.13 1.27 7.91
N SER A 73 -12.80 1.02 6.79
CA SER A 73 -14.20 0.57 6.77
C SER A 73 -14.38 -0.84 7.33
N CYS A 74 -13.48 -1.79 7.02
CA CYS A 74 -13.45 -3.11 7.65
C CYS A 74 -13.29 -3.02 9.17
N PHE A 75 -12.40 -2.14 9.65
CA PHE A 75 -12.18 -1.91 11.08
C PHE A 75 -13.43 -1.32 11.76
N ALA A 76 -14.02 -0.28 11.18
CA ALA A 76 -15.22 0.35 11.71
C ALA A 76 -16.40 -0.64 11.78
N LEU A 77 -16.61 -1.42 10.72
CA LEU A 77 -17.65 -2.45 10.69
C LEU A 77 -17.42 -3.53 11.74
N ALA A 78 -16.17 -3.95 11.94
CA ALA A 78 -15.84 -4.92 12.97
C ALA A 78 -16.17 -4.40 14.38
N ILE A 79 -15.94 -3.10 14.66
CA ILE A 79 -16.34 -2.47 15.93
C ILE A 79 -17.87 -2.49 16.09
N ILE A 80 -18.61 -2.00 15.08
CA ILE A 80 -20.08 -1.92 15.12
C ILE A 80 -20.69 -3.32 15.34
N CYS A 81 -20.16 -4.33 14.65
CA CYS A 81 -20.64 -5.70 14.76
C CYS A 81 -20.06 -6.48 15.95
N ARG A 82 -19.36 -5.83 16.90
CA ARG A 82 -18.69 -6.47 18.05
C ARG A 82 -17.79 -7.67 17.64
N GLY A 83 -17.12 -7.56 16.50
CA GLY A 83 -16.23 -8.58 15.94
C GLY A 83 -16.92 -9.80 15.32
N ARG A 84 -18.25 -9.77 15.16
CA ARG A 84 -19.02 -10.87 14.54
C ARG A 84 -18.91 -10.90 13.01
N CYS A 85 -18.69 -9.75 12.38
CA CYS A 85 -18.52 -9.64 10.94
C CYS A 85 -17.03 -9.51 10.60
N LYS A 86 -16.52 -10.39 9.74
CA LYS A 86 -15.11 -10.41 9.29
C LYS A 86 -15.09 -10.46 7.77
N ILE A 87 -15.45 -9.35 7.13
CA ILE A 87 -15.35 -9.22 5.67
C ILE A 87 -13.92 -8.81 5.39
N ASN A 88 -13.11 -9.74 4.91
CA ASN A 88 -11.74 -9.43 4.54
C ASN A 88 -11.25 -10.30 3.39
N CYS A 89 -11.13 -9.68 2.22
CA CYS A 89 -10.56 -10.32 1.04
C CYS A 89 -9.02 -10.19 1.09
N TYR A 90 -8.40 -10.97 1.97
CA TYR A 90 -6.95 -10.91 2.22
C TYR A 90 -6.10 -11.02 0.95
N HIS A 91 -6.50 -11.86 -0.01
CA HIS A 91 -5.74 -12.07 -1.25
C HIS A 91 -5.76 -10.83 -2.15
N VAL A 92 -6.92 -10.16 -2.25
CA VAL A 92 -7.06 -8.91 -3.00
C VAL A 92 -6.22 -7.81 -2.35
N ILE A 93 -6.24 -7.70 -1.02
CA ILE A 93 -5.44 -6.70 -0.31
C ILE A 93 -3.94 -6.91 -0.54
N VAL A 94 -3.46 -8.15 -0.43
CA VAL A 94 -2.06 -8.51 -0.69
C VAL A 94 -1.66 -8.16 -2.12
N LEU A 95 -2.48 -8.54 -3.10
CA LEU A 95 -2.21 -8.23 -4.51
C LEU A 95 -2.11 -6.73 -4.75
N LEU A 96 -3.04 -5.95 -4.21
CA LEU A 96 -3.05 -4.50 -4.37
C LEU A 96 -1.83 -3.83 -3.71
N HIS A 97 -1.39 -4.27 -2.52
CA HIS A 97 -0.14 -3.79 -1.90
C HIS A 97 1.09 -4.13 -2.76
N PHE A 98 1.15 -5.34 -3.33
CA PHE A 98 2.22 -5.71 -4.27
C PHE A 98 2.20 -4.87 -5.54
N THR A 99 1.01 -4.60 -6.10
CA THR A 99 0.86 -3.74 -7.27
C THR A 99 1.32 -2.31 -6.98
N SER A 100 0.92 -1.74 -5.84
CA SER A 100 1.39 -0.43 -5.36
C SER A 100 2.91 -0.38 -5.24
N CYS A 101 3.51 -1.36 -4.56
CA CYS A 101 4.97 -1.52 -4.46
C CYS A 101 5.64 -1.59 -5.84
N THR A 102 5.07 -2.35 -6.77
CA THR A 102 5.63 -2.52 -8.12
C THR A 102 5.61 -1.21 -8.90
N PHE A 103 4.49 -0.48 -8.85
CA PHE A 103 4.37 0.82 -9.50
C PHE A 103 5.36 1.84 -8.95
N LEU A 104 5.53 1.90 -7.63
CA LEU A 104 6.54 2.76 -7.00
C LEU A 104 7.95 2.35 -7.43
N SER A 105 8.32 1.07 -7.31
CA SER A 105 9.65 0.56 -7.69
C SER A 105 10.00 0.81 -9.15
N VAL A 106 9.08 0.53 -10.08
CA VAL A 106 9.32 0.73 -11.53
C VAL A 106 9.38 2.23 -11.84
N GLY A 107 8.50 3.04 -11.26
CA GLY A 107 8.53 4.49 -11.43
C GLY A 107 9.87 5.10 -10.99
N ILE A 108 10.41 4.64 -9.85
CA ILE A 108 11.72 5.05 -9.32
C ILE A 108 12.85 4.68 -10.27
N LEU A 109 12.86 3.44 -10.76
CA LEU A 109 13.92 2.96 -11.64
C LEU A 109 13.99 3.82 -12.92
N ILE A 110 12.85 4.10 -13.52
CA ILE A 110 12.76 4.94 -14.72
C ILE A 110 13.16 6.39 -14.38
N TYR A 111 12.69 6.93 -13.25
CA TYR A 111 13.03 8.29 -12.79
C TYR A 111 14.55 8.45 -12.58
N ALA A 112 15.18 7.50 -11.90
CA ALA A 112 16.60 7.52 -11.59
C ALA A 112 17.50 7.38 -12.82
N VAL A 113 17.06 6.63 -13.84
CA VAL A 113 17.82 6.43 -15.08
C VAL A 113 17.66 7.61 -16.04
N LYS A 114 16.50 8.28 -16.06
CA LYS A 114 16.17 9.32 -17.05
C LYS A 114 16.37 10.74 -16.56
N LEU A 115 16.33 10.97 -15.26
CA LEU A 115 16.53 12.29 -14.67
C LEU A 115 17.72 12.23 -13.73
N ASN A 116 18.42 13.36 -13.59
CA ASN A 116 19.47 13.54 -12.58
C ASN A 116 18.79 13.65 -11.21
N ALA A 117 18.27 12.50 -10.75
CA ALA A 117 17.24 12.41 -9.73
C ALA A 117 17.78 12.96 -8.40
N ASN A 118 17.03 13.89 -7.82
CA ASN A 118 17.31 14.34 -6.46
C ASN A 118 17.24 13.12 -5.51
N VAL A 119 18.35 12.86 -4.81
CA VAL A 119 18.53 11.73 -3.88
C VAL A 119 17.40 11.69 -2.83
N TRP A 120 16.86 12.85 -2.45
CA TRP A 120 15.74 12.92 -1.53
C TRP A 120 14.47 12.21 -2.04
N TYR A 121 14.12 12.40 -3.32
CA TYR A 121 12.94 11.78 -3.91
C TYR A 121 13.12 10.28 -4.11
N TRP A 122 14.35 9.88 -4.46
CA TRP A 122 14.72 8.48 -4.54
C TRP A 122 14.54 7.77 -3.19
N ASN A 123 14.97 8.40 -2.09
CA ASN A 123 14.78 7.89 -0.73
C ASN A 123 13.29 7.78 -0.36
N MET A 124 12.50 8.83 -0.59
CA MET A 124 11.07 8.83 -0.26
C MET A 124 10.30 7.74 -1.00
N ALA A 125 10.62 7.56 -2.28
CA ALA A 125 9.98 6.56 -3.12
C ALA A 125 10.39 5.14 -2.71
N THR A 126 11.66 4.94 -2.38
CA THR A 126 12.17 3.65 -1.87
C THR A 126 11.51 3.28 -0.55
N VAL A 127 11.40 4.26 0.37
CA VAL A 127 10.69 4.08 1.65
C VAL A 127 9.22 3.75 1.40
N SER A 128 8.53 4.49 0.52
CA SER A 128 7.13 4.22 0.17
C SER A 128 6.95 2.80 -0.38
N SER A 129 7.80 2.37 -1.30
CA SER A 129 7.78 1.02 -1.85
C SER A 129 8.03 -0.06 -0.78
N LEU A 130 8.98 0.18 0.13
CA LEU A 130 9.27 -0.72 1.24
C LEU A 130 8.06 -0.84 2.18
N LEU A 131 7.39 0.27 2.50
CA LEU A 131 6.22 0.28 3.37
C LEU A 131 5.05 -0.50 2.76
N ALA A 132 4.78 -0.33 1.46
CA ALA A 132 3.78 -1.12 0.73
C ALA A 132 4.12 -2.61 0.74
N MET A 133 5.39 -2.96 0.49
CA MET A 133 5.88 -4.34 0.55
C MET A 133 5.71 -4.95 1.94
N LEU A 134 6.10 -4.24 3.00
CA LEU A 134 5.94 -4.67 4.38
C LEU A 134 4.47 -4.89 4.72
N ASN A 135 3.58 -4.02 4.24
CA ASN A 135 2.13 -4.16 4.46
C ASN A 135 1.58 -5.44 3.81
N SER A 136 2.05 -5.76 2.61
CA SER A 136 1.73 -7.01 1.92
C SER A 136 2.25 -8.24 2.68
N PHE A 137 3.55 -8.23 3.03
CA PHE A 137 4.21 -9.35 3.67
C PHE A 137 3.63 -9.66 5.05
N VAL A 138 3.39 -8.63 5.86
CA VAL A 138 2.71 -8.76 7.15
C VAL A 138 1.30 -9.31 6.94
N THR A 139 0.55 -8.84 5.95
CA THR A 139 -0.78 -9.41 5.66
C THR A 139 -0.71 -10.91 5.34
N CYS A 140 0.31 -11.36 4.60
CA CYS A 140 0.54 -12.79 4.31
C CYS A 140 0.85 -13.60 5.58
N ILE A 141 1.79 -13.12 6.42
CA ILE A 141 2.14 -13.80 7.69
C ILE A 141 0.91 -13.90 8.58
N PHE A 142 0.19 -12.81 8.76
CA PHE A 142 -0.99 -12.77 9.62
C PHE A 142 -2.07 -13.74 9.12
N GLN A 143 -2.27 -13.84 7.81
CA GLN A 143 -3.20 -14.80 7.24
C GLN A 143 -2.79 -16.26 7.49
N ARG A 144 -1.48 -16.56 7.46
CA ARG A 144 -0.95 -17.89 7.79
C ARG A 144 -1.22 -18.24 9.26
N GLU A 145 -0.89 -17.35 10.18
CA GLU A 145 -1.09 -17.54 11.62
C GLU A 145 -2.57 -17.70 11.97
N TYR A 146 -3.45 -16.88 11.39
CA TYR A 146 -4.89 -17.00 11.60
C TYR A 146 -5.45 -18.35 11.15
N ARG A 147 -4.95 -18.90 10.03
CA ARG A 147 -5.31 -20.25 9.57
C ARG A 147 -4.83 -21.33 10.54
N GLY A 148 -3.65 -21.19 11.12
CA GLY A 148 -3.13 -22.09 12.17
C GLY A 148 -4.04 -22.13 13.40
N LEU A 149 -4.36 -20.95 13.95
CA LEU A 149 -5.30 -20.80 15.09
C LEU A 149 -6.71 -21.32 14.81
N ARG A 150 -7.11 -21.41 13.53
CA ARG A 150 -8.40 -22.01 13.14
C ARG A 150 -8.33 -23.54 13.16
N LYS A 151 -7.24 -24.14 12.70
CA LYS A 151 -7.03 -25.60 12.67
C LYS A 151 -6.87 -26.18 14.07
N GLU A 152 -6.12 -25.54 14.96
CA GLU A 152 -5.97 -25.99 16.35
C GLU A 152 -7.33 -26.07 17.06
N ALA A 153 -8.16 -25.04 16.87
CA ALA A 153 -9.49 -24.98 17.48
C ALA A 153 -10.48 -26.01 16.90
N SER A 154 -10.25 -26.55 15.70
CA SER A 154 -11.09 -27.63 15.15
C SER A 154 -10.66 -29.02 15.60
N ASN A 155 -9.41 -29.18 16.05
CA ASN A 155 -8.89 -30.46 16.52
C ASN A 155 -9.16 -30.70 18.01
N THR A 156 -9.62 -29.69 18.74
CA THR A 156 -9.98 -29.75 20.16
C THR A 156 -11.50 -29.89 20.39
N ASN A 157 -12.30 -30.00 19.32
CA ASN A 157 -13.75 -30.22 19.33
C ASN A 157 -14.06 -31.51 18.58
#